data_AF-A0A3B8HGE7-F1
#
_entry.id   AF-A0A3B8HGE7-F1
#
_cell.length_a   1.000
_cell.length_b   1.000
_cell.length_c   1.000
_cell.angle_alpha   90.00
_cell.angle_beta   90.00
_cell.angle_gamma   90.00
#
_symmetry.space_group_name_H-M   'P 1'
#
loop_
_entity.id
_entity.type
_entity.pdbx_description
1 polymer ?
#
loop_
_entity_poly.entity_id
_entity_poly.type
_entity_poly.pdbx_seq_one_letter_code
_entity_poly.pdbx_strand_id
1 'polypeptide(L)' 'KFRDIKSELKGRDLQVLGIEPGPVYRQILDELLDARLNGKVHSRQDEIDYVLRYLSAPGRVRRAPSMKRTGG' A
#
# COMPACT_ATOMS: atom_id res chain seq x y z
N LYS A 1 2.80 -16.82 -14.63
CA LYS A 1 1.40 -16.34 -14.68
C LYS A 1 0.97 -16.06 -13.24
N PHE A 2 1.31 -14.90 -12.67
CA PHE A 2 0.90 -14.51 -11.30
C PHE A 2 0.12 -13.20 -11.42
N ARG A 3 -1.19 -13.31 -11.67
CA ARG A 3 -2.06 -12.14 -11.90
C ARG A 3 -2.99 -11.82 -10.71
N ASP A 4 -2.90 -12.58 -9.63
CA ASP A 4 -3.93 -12.57 -8.58
C ASP A 4 -3.42 -12.12 -7.22
N ILE A 5 -2.25 -11.47 -7.16
CA ILE A 5 -1.86 -10.74 -5.95
C ILE A 5 -2.60 -9.40 -5.99
N LYS A 6 -3.83 -9.43 -5.48
CA LYS A 6 -4.62 -8.22 -5.21
C LYS A 6 -4.60 -7.98 -3.71
N SER A 7 -4.43 -6.73 -3.30
CA SER A 7 -4.67 -6.32 -1.92
C SER A 7 -6.12 -6.63 -1.54
N GLU A 8 -6.33 -7.12 -0.32
CA GLU A 8 -7.67 -7.31 0.22
C GLU A 8 -8.31 -5.97 0.59
N LEU A 9 -7.50 -5.01 1.05
CA LEU A 9 -7.92 -3.64 1.31
C LEU A 9 -8.28 -2.91 0.02
N LYS A 10 -9.42 -2.21 0.09
CA LYS A 10 -9.90 -1.30 -0.95
C LYS A 10 -9.87 0.14 -0.46
N GLY A 11 -10.03 1.09 -1.38
CA GLY A 11 -10.13 2.51 -1.02
C GLY A 11 -11.26 2.83 -0.02
N ARG A 12 -12.29 1.99 0.06
CA ARG A 12 -13.34 2.10 1.08
C ARG A 12 -12.81 1.81 2.49
N ASP A 13 -11.96 0.79 2.64
CA ASP A 13 -11.34 0.48 3.93
C ASP A 13 -10.37 1.59 4.35
N LEU A 14 -9.62 2.17 3.40
CA LEU A 14 -8.78 3.33 3.65
C LEU A 14 -9.59 4.53 4.17
N GLN A 15 -10.79 4.73 3.62
CA GLN A 15 -11.69 5.79 4.08
C GLN A 15 -12.17 5.54 5.52
N VAL A 16 -12.49 4.29 5.86
CA VAL A 16 -12.88 3.89 7.23
C VAL A 16 -11.73 4.07 8.22
N LEU A 17 -10.49 3.90 7.78
CA LEU A 17 -9.29 4.18 8.58
C LEU A 17 -9.01 5.68 8.77
N GLY A 18 -9.86 6.56 8.23
CA GLY A 18 -9.72 8.01 8.36
C GLY A 18 -8.76 8.63 7.35
N ILE A 19 -8.44 7.93 6.27
CA ILE A 19 -7.56 8.43 5.22
C ILE A 19 -8.39 9.22 4.22
N GLU A 20 -7.97 10.44 3.92
CA GLU A 20 -8.67 11.26 2.95
C GLU A 20 -8.48 10.72 1.52
N PRO A 21 -9.56 10.65 0.72
CA PRO A 21 -9.48 10.20 -0.66
C PRO A 21 -8.62 11.16 -1.49
N GLY A 22 -7.61 10.62 -2.16
CA GLY A 22 -6.69 11.41 -2.96
C GLY A 22 -5.47 10.62 -3.46
N PRO A 23 -4.41 11.32 -3.89
CA PRO A 23 -3.17 10.68 -4.37
C PRO A 23 -2.56 9.69 -3.37
N VAL A 24 -2.79 9.93 -2.07
CA VAL A 24 -2.33 9.07 -0.98
C VAL A 24 -2.90 7.64 -1.06
N TYR A 25 -4.12 7.46 -1.58
CA TYR A 25 -4.69 6.11 -1.77
C TYR A 25 -3.84 5.29 -2.73
N ARG A 26 -3.40 5.90 -3.82
CA ARG A 26 -2.55 5.22 -4.80
C ARG A 26 -1.20 4.86 -4.17
N GLN A 27 -0.62 5.76 -3.40
CA GLN A 27 0.64 5.49 -2.69
C GLN A 27 0.50 4.32 -1.72
N ILE A 28 -0.57 4.31 -0.91
CA ILE A 28 -0.82 3.23 0.05
C ILE A 28 -1.06 1.90 -0.67
N LEU A 29 -1.86 1.89 -1.74
CA LEU A 29 -2.15 0.68 -2.50
C LEU A 29 -0.90 0.14 -3.22
N ASP A 30 -0.07 1.00 -3.79
CA ASP A 30 1.19 0.61 -4.42
C ASP A 30 2.16 0.02 -3.37
N GLU A 31 2.25 0.63 -2.18
CA GLU A 31 3.05 0.13 -1.07
C GLU A 31 2.52 -1.20 -0.51
N LEU A 32 1.20 -1.38 -0.40
CA LEU A 32 0.59 -2.65 0.00
C LEU A 32 0.87 -3.75 -1.02
N LEU A 33 0.83 -3.42 -2.31
CA LEU A 33 1.19 -4.35 -3.37
C LEU A 33 2.65 -4.75 -3.28
N ASP A 34 3.56 -3.80 -3.09
CA ASP A 34 4.99 -4.06 -2.91
C ASP A 34 5.26 -4.89 -1.65
N ALA A 35 4.58 -4.58 -0.54
CA ALA A 35 4.66 -5.35 0.69
C ALA A 35 4.17 -6.80 0.49
N ARG A 36 3.08 -7.02 -0.27
CA ARG A 36 2.62 -8.37 -0.64
C ARG A 36 3.64 -9.11 -1.50
N LEU A 37 4.18 -8.44 -2.53
CA LEU A 37 5.19 -9.03 -3.41
C LEU A 37 6.47 -9.43 -2.67
N ASN A 38 6.84 -8.64 -1.66
CA ASN A 38 7.96 -8.94 -0.77
C ASN A 38 7.62 -9.95 0.35
N GLY A 39 6.37 -10.43 0.43
CA GLY A 39 5.92 -11.37 1.46
C GLY A 39 5.88 -10.78 2.88
N LYS A 40 5.72 -9.46 3.01
CA LYS A 40 5.59 -8.76 4.31
C LYS A 40 4.15 -8.75 4.83
N VAL A 41 3.17 -8.80 3.93
CA VAL A 41 1.74 -8.84 4.26
C VAL A 41 1.09 -9.93 3.44
N HIS A 42 0.21 -10.72 4.06
CA HIS A 42 -0.46 -11.84 3.40
C HIS A 42 -1.97 -11.82 3.61
N SER A 43 -2.41 -11.16 4.68
CA SER A 43 -3.81 -11.11 5.10
C SER A 43 -4.32 -9.67 5.21
N ARG A 44 -5.63 -9.48 5.13
CA ARG A 44 -6.29 -8.19 5.41
C ARG A 44 -5.80 -7.52 6.71
N GLN A 45 -5.60 -8.29 7.78
CA GLN A 45 -5.13 -7.74 9.05
C GLN A 45 -3.71 -7.18 8.94
N ASP A 46 -2.80 -7.87 8.26
CA ASP A 46 -1.43 -7.41 8.01
C ASP A 46 -1.42 -6.13 7.18
N GLU A 47 -2.32 -6.05 6.18
CA GLU A 47 -2.48 -4.86 5.36
C GLU A 47 -2.95 -3.67 6.21
N ILE A 48 -3.91 -3.86 7.13
CA ILE A 48 -4.37 -2.80 8.05
C ILE A 48 -3.22 -2.34 8.95
N ASP A 49 -2.49 -3.27 9.56
CA ASP A 49 -1.32 -2.99 10.38
C ASP A 49 -0.26 -2.20 9.61
N TYR A 50 -0.02 -2.57 8.34
CA TYR A 50 0.91 -1.87 7.47
C TYR A 50 0.48 -0.43 7.21
N VAL A 51 -0.80 -0.22 6.89
CA VAL A 51 -1.37 1.13 6.66
C VAL A 51 -1.28 1.98 7.93
N LEU A 52 -1.65 1.43 9.08
CA LEU A 52 -1.56 2.15 10.37
C LEU A 52 -0.12 2.56 10.68
N ARG A 53 0.86 1.68 10.46
CA ARG A 53 2.29 1.98 10.62
C ARG A 53 2.77 3.02 9.61
N TYR A 54 2.28 2.96 8.38
CA TYR A 54 2.60 3.92 7.33
C TYR A 54 2.12 5.34 7.70
N LEU A 55 0.92 5.47 8.25
CA LEU A 55 0.37 6.75 8.73
C LEU A 55 1.03 7.23 10.03
N SER A 56 1.31 6.32 10.96
CA SER A 56 1.91 6.64 12.25
C SER A 56 3.39 7.04 12.17
N ALA A 57 4.05 6.89 11.02
CA ALA A 57 5.42 7.33 10.78
C ALA A 57 5.44 8.65 10.00
N PRO A 58 5.28 9.83 10.64
CA PRO A 58 5.24 11.15 9.98
C PRO A 58 6.55 11.58 9.29
N GLY A 59 7.52 10.68 9.10
CA GLY A 59 8.82 10.97 8.49
C GLY A 59 9.18 10.16 7.23
N ARG A 60 8.37 9.18 6.80
CA ARG A 60 8.71 8.32 5.64
C ARG A 60 8.20 8.79 4.28
N VAL A 61 7.45 9.89 4.22
CA VAL A 61 7.03 10.53 2.95
C VAL A 61 8.24 11.06 2.13
N ARG A 62 9.48 10.87 2.62
CA ARG A 62 10.74 11.21 1.93
C ARG A 62 11.45 10.05 1.23
N ARG A 63 10.79 8.92 0.95
CA ARG A 63 11.30 7.97 -0.05
C ARG A 63 10.27 7.75 -1.14
N ALA A 64 10.29 8.62 -2.14
CA ALA A 64 9.99 8.16 -3.48
C ALA A 64 11.19 7.33 -3.97
N PRO A 65 11.04 6.04 -4.28
CA PRO A 65 11.68 5.49 -5.45
C PRO A 65 10.71 5.70 -6.60
N SER A 66 10.96 6.74 -7.38
CA SER A 66 10.64 6.70 -8.80
C SER A 66 11.34 5.48 -9.40
N MET A 67 10.74 4.29 -9.33
CA MET A 67 11.11 3.16 -10.17
C MET A 67 10.05 3.03 -11.23
N LYS A 68 10.21 3.85 -12.27
CA LYS A 68 9.86 3.49 -13.63
C LYS A 68 10.47 2.09 -13.88
N ARG A 69 9.70 1.02 -13.77
CA ARG A 69 9.97 -0.21 -14.52
C ARG A 69 9.07 -0.19 -15.76
N THR A 70 9.40 0.72 -16.67
CA THR A 70 9.18 0.47 -18.09
C THR A 70 10.26 -0.51 -18.54
N GLY A 71 9.84 -1.73 -18.88
CA GLY A 71 10.56 -2.69 -19.69
C GLY A 71 9.48 -3.65 -20.17
N GLY A 72 9.30 -3.94 -21.45
CA GLY A 72 10.14 -3.84 -22.63
C GLY A 72 9.56 -4.89 -23.58
#